data_AF-A0A3N1ZSD0-F1
#
_entry.id   AF-A0A3N1ZSD0-F1
#
_cell.length_a   1.000
_cell.length_b   1.000
_cell.length_c   1.000
_cell.angle_alpha   90.00
_cell.angle_beta   90.00
_cell.angle_gamma   90.00
#
_symmetry.space_group_name_H-M   'P 1'
#
loop_
_entity.id
_entity.type
_entity.pdbx_description
1 polymer ?
#
loop_
_entity_poly.entity_id
_entity_poly.type
_entity_poly.pdbx_seq_one_letter_code
_entity_poly.pdbx_strand_id
1 'polypeptide(L)'
;MSVAFRQYPDPHNQGEFHAGGSLRVVPAREERRAGAAPQQIYVPPGWPTEVLPPGAPDWETSAITWLMDQCPADYRAYPVLRRHPVVLARFAAEFVEGQIRSSRQALATARPSLGEYVEHAVLDQAAEAIQSEWARLVRVRRAVMLVEEALRGRIFLRKM
;
A
#
# COMPACT_ATOMS: atom_id res chain seq x y z
N MET A 1 -12.03 33.84 -17.83
CA MET A 1 -11.60 32.46 -18.15
C MET A 1 -12.85 31.62 -18.35
N SER A 2 -12.97 31.02 -19.53
CA SER A 2 -14.20 30.47 -20.10
C SER A 2 -14.55 29.08 -19.54
N VAL A 3 -15.83 28.87 -19.23
CA VAL A 3 -16.38 27.60 -18.73
C VAL A 3 -16.85 26.78 -19.93
N ALA A 4 -16.27 25.59 -20.15
CA ALA A 4 -16.63 24.73 -21.27
C ALA A 4 -17.86 23.88 -20.91
N PHE A 5 -18.97 24.11 -21.63
CA PHE A 5 -20.23 23.37 -21.50
C PHE A 5 -20.20 22.16 -22.47
N ARG A 6 -20.40 20.94 -21.95
CA ARG A 6 -20.47 19.71 -22.74
C ARG A 6 -21.92 19.51 -23.21
N GLN A 7 -22.14 19.60 -24.51
CA GLN A 7 -23.43 19.40 -25.15
C GLN A 7 -23.82 17.91 -25.12
N TYR A 8 -24.98 17.60 -24.53
CA TYR A 8 -25.57 16.26 -24.54
C TYR A 8 -26.37 16.08 -25.85
N PRO A 9 -26.27 14.93 -26.54
CA PRO A 9 -27.02 14.69 -27.78
C PRO A 9 -28.52 14.49 -27.51
N ASP A 10 -29.32 15.04 -28.43
CA ASP A 10 -30.79 15.10 -28.47
C ASP A 10 -31.45 13.71 -28.62
N PRO A 11 -32.47 13.35 -27.79
CA PRO A 11 -33.16 12.06 -27.84
C PRO A 11 -34.21 11.90 -28.96
N HIS A 12 -34.36 12.82 -29.92
CA HIS A 12 -35.46 12.78 -30.90
C HIS A 12 -35.10 12.46 -32.37
N ASN A 13 -33.96 11.81 -32.64
CA ASN A 13 -33.68 11.30 -33.99
C ASN A 13 -34.25 9.88 -34.21
N GLN A 14 -35.52 9.82 -34.60
CA GLN A 14 -36.19 8.58 -35.02
C GLN A 14 -35.92 8.34 -36.51
N GLY A 15 -34.87 7.57 -36.80
CA GLY A 15 -34.61 7.02 -38.13
C GLY A 15 -35.35 5.69 -38.30
N GLU A 16 -36.28 5.68 -39.26
CA GLU A 16 -37.03 4.51 -39.73
C GLU A 16 -36.09 3.43 -40.29
N PHE A 17 -36.29 2.16 -39.87
CA PHE A 17 -35.62 0.99 -40.43
C PHE A 17 -36.69 0.02 -40.95
N HIS A 18 -36.72 -0.20 -42.27
CA HIS A 18 -37.51 -1.27 -42.88
C HIS A 18 -36.66 -2.56 -43.04
N ALA A 19 -37.18 -3.60 -42.40
CA ALA A 19 -37.14 -5.05 -42.64
C ALA A 19 -36.07 -5.64 -43.59
N GLY A 20 -35.28 -6.58 -43.05
CA GLY A 20 -34.60 -7.62 -43.82
C GLY A 20 -33.39 -8.23 -43.12
N GLY A 21 -33.58 -9.01 -42.04
CA GLY A 21 -32.45 -9.70 -41.40
C GLY A 21 -32.87 -10.66 -40.29
N SER A 22 -32.68 -11.95 -40.55
CA SER A 22 -32.98 -13.10 -39.69
C SER A 22 -32.54 -12.95 -38.22
N LEU A 23 -33.49 -13.05 -37.29
CA LEU A 23 -33.22 -13.16 -35.85
C LEU A 23 -32.68 -14.56 -35.54
N ARG A 24 -31.36 -14.71 -35.36
CA ARG A 24 -30.80 -15.78 -34.53
C ARG A 24 -30.76 -15.29 -33.08
N VAL A 25 -31.74 -15.72 -32.29
CA VAL A 25 -31.63 -15.68 -30.83
C VAL A 25 -30.61 -16.74 -30.44
N VAL A 26 -29.38 -16.30 -30.15
CA VAL A 26 -28.35 -17.11 -29.50
C VAL A 26 -28.46 -16.80 -28.00
N PRO A 27 -28.69 -17.77 -27.10
CA PRO A 27 -28.72 -17.48 -25.68
C PRO A 27 -27.36 -16.91 -25.26
N ALA A 28 -27.44 -15.79 -24.54
CA ALA A 28 -26.31 -15.01 -24.10
C ALA A 28 -25.54 -15.76 -22.99
N ARG A 29 -24.24 -15.98 -23.26
CA ARG A 29 -23.17 -16.04 -22.26
C ARG A 29 -23.41 -16.96 -21.05
N GLU A 30 -23.27 -18.27 -21.24
CA GLU A 30 -23.17 -19.17 -20.08
C GLU A 30 -21.97 -20.16 -20.11
N GLU A 31 -21.05 -20.02 -21.06
CA GLU A 31 -19.94 -21.00 -21.20
C GLU A 31 -18.53 -20.38 -21.15
N ARG A 32 -18.34 -19.34 -20.34
CA ARG A 32 -17.00 -18.91 -19.90
C ARG A 32 -16.89 -18.88 -18.37
N ARG A 33 -17.20 -20.00 -17.74
CA ARG A 33 -16.67 -20.36 -16.42
C ARG A 33 -16.08 -21.77 -16.46
N ALA A 34 -15.25 -22.05 -17.46
CA ALA A 34 -14.23 -23.07 -17.33
C ALA A 34 -13.18 -22.54 -16.33
N GLY A 35 -12.93 -23.30 -15.27
CA GLY A 35 -12.27 -22.88 -14.03
C GLY A 35 -11.07 -21.95 -14.22
N ALA A 36 -11.20 -20.71 -13.75
CA ALA A 36 -10.03 -19.97 -13.32
C ALA A 36 -9.49 -20.74 -12.12
N ALA A 37 -8.38 -21.46 -12.30
CA ALA A 37 -7.58 -21.96 -11.19
C ALA A 37 -7.42 -20.82 -10.17
N PRO A 38 -7.52 -21.07 -8.85
CA PRO A 38 -7.33 -20.02 -7.86
C PRO A 38 -6.02 -19.33 -8.21
N GLN A 39 -6.08 -18.05 -8.60
CA GLN A 39 -4.90 -17.26 -8.92
C GLN A 39 -4.00 -17.37 -7.72
N GLN A 40 -2.90 -18.12 -7.87
CA GLN A 40 -2.06 -18.52 -6.75
C GLN A 40 -1.56 -17.26 -6.09
N ILE A 41 -2.08 -16.95 -4.91
CA ILE A 41 -1.78 -15.70 -4.22
C ILE A 41 -0.31 -15.79 -3.78
N TYR A 42 0.56 -15.14 -4.54
CA TYR A 42 1.98 -15.13 -4.26
C TYR A 42 2.30 -14.04 -3.25
N VAL A 43 2.85 -14.45 -2.11
CA VAL A 43 3.36 -13.55 -1.08
C VAL A 43 4.85 -13.33 -1.33
N PRO A 44 5.28 -12.10 -1.68
CA PRO A 44 6.69 -11.83 -1.93
C PRO A 44 7.51 -11.97 -0.62
N PRO A 45 8.77 -12.43 -0.68
CA PRO A 45 9.66 -12.44 0.48
C PRO A 45 9.77 -11.06 1.12
N GLY A 46 9.62 -11.00 2.45
CA GLY A 46 9.63 -9.73 3.19
C GLY A 46 8.26 -9.04 3.27
N TRP A 47 7.20 -9.66 2.77
CA TRP A 47 5.83 -9.23 3.04
C TRP A 47 5.56 -9.23 4.56
N PRO A 48 4.89 -8.20 5.11
CA PRO A 48 4.60 -8.14 6.54
C PRO A 48 3.60 -9.23 6.94
N THR A 49 3.88 -9.93 8.04
CA THR A 49 3.08 -11.06 8.53
C THR A 49 1.66 -10.69 8.95
N GLU A 50 1.45 -9.43 9.30
CA GLU A 50 0.20 -8.83 9.77
C GLU A 50 -0.71 -8.41 8.61
N VAL A 51 -0.20 -8.38 7.38
CA VAL A 51 -0.97 -8.01 6.19
C VAL A 51 -1.32 -9.28 5.43
N LEU A 52 -2.61 -9.45 5.14
CA LEU A 52 -3.08 -10.58 4.35
C LEU A 52 -2.39 -10.60 2.97
N PRO A 53 -2.29 -11.78 2.33
CA PRO A 53 -1.66 -11.91 1.03
C PRO A 53 -2.23 -10.93 -0.02
N PRO A 54 -1.40 -10.36 -0.91
CA PRO A 54 -1.84 -9.38 -1.90
C PRO A 54 -2.98 -9.94 -2.77
N GLY A 55 -4.11 -9.24 -2.87
CA GLY A 55 -5.26 -9.69 -3.65
C GLY A 55 -6.18 -10.70 -2.96
N ALA A 56 -5.87 -11.14 -1.73
CA ALA A 56 -6.81 -11.90 -0.91
C ALA A 56 -8.02 -11.04 -0.50
N PRO A 57 -9.20 -11.60 -0.20
CA PRO A 57 -10.29 -10.83 0.40
C PRO A 57 -9.80 -10.03 1.62
N ASP A 58 -10.25 -8.77 1.73
CA ASP A 58 -9.91 -7.83 2.82
C ASP A 58 -8.42 -7.47 3.00
N TRP A 59 -7.56 -7.83 2.03
CA TRP A 59 -6.12 -7.55 2.16
C TRP A 59 -5.80 -6.06 2.30
N GLU A 60 -6.51 -5.19 1.58
CA GLU A 60 -6.33 -3.74 1.67
C GLU A 60 -6.67 -3.20 3.07
N THR A 61 -7.70 -3.76 3.72
CA THR A 61 -8.09 -3.39 5.08
C THR A 61 -6.99 -3.75 6.09
N SER A 62 -6.40 -4.95 5.95
CA SER A 62 -5.25 -5.35 6.78
C SER A 62 -4.01 -4.48 6.50
N ALA A 63 -3.78 -4.12 5.24
CA ALA A 63 -2.69 -3.24 4.84
C ALA A 63 -2.84 -1.82 5.42
N ILE A 64 -4.05 -1.25 5.36
CA ILE A 64 -4.35 0.07 5.96
C ILE A 64 -4.09 0.05 7.46
N THR A 65 -4.52 -1.01 8.15
CA THR A 65 -4.33 -1.16 9.61
C THR A 65 -2.85 -1.20 9.94
N TRP A 66 -2.10 -2.07 9.27
CA TRP A 66 -0.66 -2.20 9.47
C TRP A 66 0.12 -0.92 9.12
N LEU A 67 -0.23 -0.23 8.02
CA LEU A 67 0.40 1.03 7.62
C LEU A 67 0.16 2.16 8.64
N MET A 68 -1.03 2.21 9.25
CA MET A 68 -1.34 3.15 10.32
C MET A 68 -0.46 2.93 11.56
N ASP A 69 -0.11 1.67 11.86
CA ASP A 69 0.81 1.34 12.96
C ASP A 69 2.25 1.78 12.66
N GLN A 70 2.60 2.00 11.38
CA GLN A 70 3.91 2.51 10.99
C GLN A 70 3.98 4.05 10.95
N CYS A 71 2.88 4.75 11.24
CA CYS A 71 2.75 6.21 11.15
C CYS A 71 2.56 6.84 12.54
N PRO A 72 2.63 8.19 12.67
CA PRO A 72 2.20 8.88 13.87
C PRO A 72 0.75 8.51 14.24
N ALA A 73 0.47 8.32 15.54
CA ALA A 73 -0.86 7.96 16.01
C ALA A 73 -1.95 8.95 15.56
N ASP A 74 -1.60 10.24 15.45
CA ASP A 74 -2.49 11.31 15.01
C ASP A 74 -3.05 11.11 13.59
N TYR A 75 -2.39 10.30 12.75
CA TYR A 75 -2.87 9.98 11.41
C TYR A 75 -4.24 9.29 11.44
N ARG A 76 -4.59 8.63 12.55
CA ARG A 76 -5.90 8.03 12.74
C ARG A 76 -7.05 9.05 12.75
N ALA A 77 -6.77 10.33 13.01
CA ALA A 77 -7.73 11.41 12.98
C ALA A 77 -8.04 11.92 11.56
N TYR A 78 -7.31 11.48 10.52
CA TYR A 78 -7.48 11.93 9.14
C TYR A 78 -8.11 10.83 8.27
N PRO A 79 -9.44 10.85 8.03
CA PRO A 79 -10.13 9.78 7.28
C PRO A 79 -9.65 9.62 5.84
N VAL A 80 -9.10 10.68 5.25
CA VAL A 80 -8.51 10.67 3.90
C VAL A 80 -7.43 9.60 3.75
N LEU A 81 -6.65 9.35 4.81
CA LEU A 81 -5.58 8.36 4.78
C LEU A 81 -6.11 6.92 4.74
N ARG A 82 -7.28 6.65 5.33
CA ARG A 82 -7.95 5.34 5.19
C ARG A 82 -8.62 5.17 3.82
N ARG A 83 -9.15 6.25 3.25
CA ARG A 83 -9.82 6.24 1.94
C ARG A 83 -8.85 6.15 0.76
N HIS A 84 -7.61 6.58 0.95
CA HIS A 84 -6.58 6.61 -0.09
C HIS A 84 -5.31 5.87 0.39
N PRO A 85 -5.33 4.52 0.41
CA PRO A 85 -4.25 3.72 0.99
C PRO A 85 -2.89 3.88 0.28
N VAL A 86 -2.87 4.23 -1.01
CA VAL A 86 -1.62 4.55 -1.73
C VAL A 86 -0.93 5.81 -1.16
N VAL A 87 -1.72 6.82 -0.77
CA VAL A 87 -1.20 8.04 -0.13
C VAL A 87 -0.65 7.70 1.25
N LEU A 88 -1.40 6.91 2.03
CA LEU A 88 -0.96 6.41 3.33
C LEU A 88 0.35 5.63 3.22
N ALA A 89 0.49 4.71 2.27
CA ALA A 89 1.70 3.93 2.06
C ALA A 89 2.91 4.83 1.75
N ARG A 90 2.72 5.85 0.89
CA ARG A 90 3.77 6.82 0.57
C ARG A 90 4.21 7.61 1.81
N PHE A 91 3.27 8.02 2.67
CA PHE A 91 3.59 8.74 3.90
C PHE A 91 4.25 7.85 4.95
N ALA A 92 3.79 6.60 5.08
CA ALA A 92 4.42 5.61 5.95
C ALA A 92 5.88 5.39 5.53
N ALA A 93 6.16 5.28 4.22
CA ALA A 93 7.51 5.14 3.70
C ALA A 93 8.42 6.30 4.13
N GLU A 94 7.95 7.54 3.96
CA GLU A 94 8.71 8.73 4.36
C GLU A 94 8.92 8.83 5.88
N PHE A 95 7.89 8.48 6.66
CA PHE A 95 7.98 8.51 8.11
C PHE A 95 8.96 7.46 8.66
N VAL A 96 8.90 6.23 8.16
CA VAL A 96 9.86 5.17 8.52
C VAL A 96 11.28 5.55 8.10
N GLU A 97 11.47 6.14 6.92
CA GLU A 97 12.78 6.63 6.49
C GLU A 97 13.31 7.76 7.42
N GLY A 98 12.43 8.63 7.88
CA GLY A 98 12.74 9.63 8.91
C GLY A 98 13.24 9.01 10.21
N GLN A 99 12.57 7.95 10.69
CA GLN A 99 12.98 7.20 11.88
C GLN A 99 14.33 6.51 11.69
N ILE A 100 14.59 5.95 10.50
CA ILE A 100 15.90 5.36 10.15
C ILE A 100 17.02 6.41 10.25
N ARG A 101 16.81 7.59 9.65
CA ARG A 101 17.78 8.69 9.72
C ARG A 101 18.01 9.16 11.16
N SER A 102 16.92 9.32 11.92
CA SER A 102 16.98 9.72 13.34
C SER A 102 17.75 8.70 14.18
N SER A 103 17.50 7.41 13.99
CA SER A 103 18.20 6.34 14.72
C SER A 103 19.70 6.35 14.45
N ARG A 104 20.11 6.52 13.19
CA ARG A 104 21.52 6.65 12.82
C ARG A 104 22.17 7.87 13.46
N GLN A 105 21.47 9.00 13.46
CA GLN A 105 21.95 10.21 14.11
C GLN A 105 22.13 9.99 15.61
N ALA A 106 21.13 9.40 16.28
CA ALA A 106 21.19 9.12 17.71
C ALA A 106 22.39 8.23 18.06
N LEU A 107 22.66 7.18 17.28
CA LEU A 107 23.84 6.32 17.48
C LEU A 107 25.17 7.08 17.31
N ALA A 108 25.24 7.97 16.32
CA ALA A 108 26.43 8.76 16.04
C ALA A 108 26.71 9.81 17.14
N THR A 109 25.67 10.36 17.77
CA THR A 109 25.80 11.49 18.69
C THR A 109 25.61 11.15 20.15
N ALA A 110 25.10 9.97 20.50
CA ALA A 110 24.77 9.60 21.89
C ALA A 110 25.97 9.77 22.84
N ARG A 111 27.10 9.09 22.55
CA ARG A 111 28.32 9.19 23.38
C ARG A 111 28.86 10.62 23.51
N PRO A 112 29.14 11.36 22.43
CA PRO A 112 29.69 12.71 22.55
C PRO A 112 28.72 13.73 23.17
N SER A 113 27.40 13.52 23.08
CA SER A 113 26.42 14.48 23.64
C SER A 113 26.00 14.17 25.07
N LEU A 114 26.11 12.90 25.50
CA LEU A 114 25.56 12.42 26.78
C LEU A 114 26.62 11.86 27.74
N GLY A 115 27.87 11.68 27.29
CA GLY A 115 28.94 11.05 28.07
C GLY A 115 29.28 11.74 29.39
N GLU A 116 29.04 13.05 29.50
CA GLU A 116 29.24 13.80 30.75
C GLU A 116 28.07 13.65 31.74
N TYR A 117 26.91 13.16 31.28
CA TYR A 117 25.67 13.09 32.04
C TYR A 117 25.26 11.66 32.40
N VAL A 118 25.75 10.66 31.66
CA VAL A 118 25.29 9.27 31.74
C VAL A 118 26.49 8.33 31.70
N GLU A 119 26.46 7.30 32.56
CA GLU A 119 27.50 6.27 32.61
C GLU A 119 27.66 5.54 31.26
N HIS A 120 28.90 5.19 30.91
CA HIS A 120 29.21 4.55 29.62
C HIS A 120 28.45 3.23 29.41
N ALA A 121 28.30 2.42 30.46
CA ALA A 121 27.56 1.15 30.40
C ALA A 121 26.07 1.36 30.07
N VAL A 122 25.48 2.47 30.49
CA VAL A 122 24.08 2.82 30.16
C VAL A 122 23.98 3.33 28.71
N LEU A 123 24.96 4.11 28.24
CA LEU A 123 25.04 4.56 26.85
C LEU A 123 25.19 3.39 25.87
N ASP A 124 25.95 2.36 26.26
CA ASP A 124 26.12 1.16 25.44
C ASP A 124 24.82 0.35 25.33
N GLN A 125 24.08 0.19 26.43
CA GLN A 125 22.75 -0.43 26.42
C GLN A 125 21.75 0.36 25.56
N ALA A 126 21.75 1.69 25.68
CA ALA A 126 20.90 2.54 24.85
C ALA A 126 21.27 2.43 23.36
N ALA A 127 22.57 2.38 23.03
CA ALA A 127 23.03 2.19 21.66
C ALA A 127 22.62 0.82 21.10
N GLU A 128 22.64 -0.24 21.90
CA GLU A 128 22.16 -1.57 21.47
C GLU A 128 20.65 -1.59 21.16
N ALA A 129 19.85 -0.93 22.01
CA ALA A 129 18.41 -0.79 21.78
C ALA A 129 18.11 -0.05 20.47
N ILE A 130 18.78 1.08 20.23
CA ILE A 130 18.59 1.86 18.99
C ILE A 130 19.12 1.11 17.75
N GLN A 131 20.18 0.32 17.86
CA GLN A 131 20.66 -0.52 16.75
C GLN A 131 19.64 -1.59 16.36
N SER A 132 19.03 -2.24 17.35
CA SER A 132 17.98 -3.23 17.15
C SER A 132 16.74 -2.60 16.50
N GLU A 133 16.35 -1.41 16.95
CA GLU A 133 15.24 -0.65 16.37
C GLU A 133 15.54 -0.20 14.94
N TRP A 134 16.75 0.31 14.67
CA TRP A 134 17.18 0.66 13.32
C TRP A 134 17.10 -0.54 12.37
N ALA A 135 17.57 -1.71 12.79
CA ALA A 135 17.49 -2.93 11.99
C ALA A 135 16.03 -3.36 11.74
N ARG A 136 15.14 -3.20 12.73
CA ARG A 136 13.69 -3.41 12.57
C ARG A 136 13.10 -2.44 11.55
N LEU A 137 13.39 -1.15 11.66
CA LEU A 137 12.89 -0.11 10.75
C LEU A 137 13.34 -0.33 9.31
N VAL A 138 14.57 -0.80 9.07
CA VAL A 138 15.03 -1.17 7.71
C VAL A 138 14.18 -2.30 7.11
N ARG A 139 13.78 -3.29 7.92
CA ARG A 139 12.87 -4.36 7.47
C ARG A 139 11.47 -3.80 7.20
N VAL A 140 10.94 -2.99 8.11
CA VAL A 140 9.63 -2.32 7.93
C VAL A 140 9.62 -1.48 6.65
N ARG A 141 10.67 -0.71 6.38
CA ARG A 141 10.78 0.13 5.18
C ARG A 141 10.65 -0.68 3.89
N ARG A 142 11.27 -1.87 3.85
CA ARG A 142 11.16 -2.81 2.73
C ARG A 142 9.75 -3.39 2.61
N ALA A 143 9.15 -3.78 3.73
CA ALA A 143 7.77 -4.25 3.78
C ALA A 143 6.78 -3.18 3.27
N VAL A 144 6.96 -1.91 3.69
CA VAL A 144 6.13 -0.78 3.24
C VAL A 144 6.24 -0.60 1.73
N MET A 145 7.45 -0.74 1.14
CA MET A 145 7.59 -0.72 -0.32
C MET A 145 6.74 -1.80 -0.97
N LEU A 146 6.84 -3.05 -0.52
CA LEU A 146 6.07 -4.15 -1.11
C LEU A 146 4.57 -3.90 -1.06
N VAL A 147 4.07 -3.42 0.08
CA VAL A 147 2.65 -3.06 0.26
C VAL A 147 2.25 -1.90 -0.66
N GLU A 148 3.08 -0.85 -0.77
CA GLU A 148 2.85 0.27 -1.68
C GLU A 148 2.74 -0.19 -3.14
N GLU A 149 3.60 -1.10 -3.58
CA GLU A 149 3.54 -1.63 -4.94
C GLU A 149 2.28 -2.48 -5.17
N ALA A 150 1.88 -3.30 -4.19
CA ALA A 150 0.64 -4.06 -4.25
C ALA A 150 -0.58 -3.13 -4.41
N LEU A 151 -0.63 -2.07 -3.59
CA LEU A 151 -1.72 -1.08 -3.59
C LEU A 151 -1.80 -0.27 -4.89
N ARG A 152 -0.67 -0.17 -5.63
CA ARG A 152 -0.63 0.41 -6.98
C ARG A 152 -1.06 -0.57 -8.08
N GLY A 153 -1.51 -1.77 -7.72
CA GLY A 153 -1.97 -2.79 -8.65
C GLY A 153 -0.84 -3.63 -9.26
N ARG A 154 0.37 -3.64 -8.68
CA ARG A 154 1.43 -4.54 -9.16
C ARG A 154 1.18 -5.96 -8.68
N ILE A 155 1.28 -6.90 -9.62
CA ILE A 155 1.16 -8.33 -9.36
C ILE A 155 2.56 -8.88 -9.10
N PHE A 156 2.76 -9.52 -7.95
CA PHE A 156 4.01 -10.21 -7.65
C PHE A 156 3.98 -11.62 -8.24
N LEU A 157 4.98 -11.93 -9.07
CA LEU A 157 5.15 -13.26 -9.67
C LEU A 157 6.34 -13.95 -9.03
N ARG A 158 6.20 -15.25 -8.74
CA ARG A 158 7.33 -16.08 -8.29
C ARG A 158 8.34 -16.19 -9.42
N LYS A 159 9.57 -15.73 -9.19
CA LYS A 159 10.69 -16.05 -10.07
C LYS A 159 11.11 -17.50 -9.80
N MET A 160 10.99 -18.36 -10.82
CA MET A 160 11.53 -19.73 -10.80
C MET A 160 13.02 -19.70 -11.13
#